data_AF-A0A7V9PV09-F1
#
_entry.id   AF-A0A7V9PV09-F1
#
_cell.length_a   1.000
_cell.length_b   1.000
_cell.length_c   1.000
_cell.angle_alpha   90.00
_cell.angle_beta   90.00
_cell.angle_gamma   90.00
#
_symmetry.space_group_name_H-M   'P 1'
#
loop_
_entity.id
_entity.type
_entity.pdbx_description
1 polymer ?
#
loop_
_entity_poly.entity_id
_entity_poly.type
_entity_poly.pdbx_seq_one_letter_code
_entity_poly.pdbx_strand_id
1 'polypeptide(L)'
;MPPIALTPVSGRYLSFVEREEIAILHAKHCGVRAIARELRRSPSTISRELRRNASTRSNELTYRATTAQWHAERRASRPKVSKLAANDQLREYVQDRLAGAIARPDGELVAGPDVRFIGRRHGRRADRRWAKSWSPEQISNRLPVDFPHDESMCISHEAVYQ
;
A
#
# COMPACT_ATOMS: atom_id res chain seq x y z
N MET A 1 9.66 -8.42 20.75
CA MET A 1 9.99 -8.55 19.30
C MET A 1 8.74 -9.02 18.59
N PRO A 2 8.32 -8.39 17.48
CA PRO A 2 7.26 -8.96 16.66
C PRO A 2 7.73 -10.31 16.08
N PRO A 3 6.81 -11.26 15.82
CA PRO A 3 7.17 -12.56 15.28
C PRO A 3 7.74 -12.41 13.87
N ILE A 4 8.88 -13.06 13.61
CA ILE A 4 9.45 -13.17 12.27
C ILE A 4 8.47 -13.99 11.43
N ALA A 5 7.66 -13.32 10.61
CA ALA A 5 6.77 -14.01 9.68
C ALA A 5 7.62 -14.71 8.61
N LEU A 6 7.66 -16.05 8.66
CA LEU A 6 8.37 -16.90 7.69
C LEU A 6 7.60 -17.10 6.39
N THR A 7 6.34 -16.64 6.33
CA THR A 7 5.50 -16.74 5.13
C THR A 7 5.86 -15.66 4.11
N PRO A 8 5.84 -16.00 2.80
CA PRO A 8 6.19 -15.04 1.76
C PRO A 8 5.15 -13.91 1.74
N VAL A 9 5.60 -12.71 2.11
CA VAL A 9 4.94 -11.49 1.64
C VAL A 9 4.92 -11.59 0.12
N SER A 10 3.73 -11.53 -0.48
CA SER A 10 3.45 -11.47 -1.93
C SER A 10 4.70 -11.30 -2.81
N GLY A 11 4.88 -12.12 -3.85
CA GLY A 11 6.09 -12.21 -4.70
C GLY A 11 6.69 -10.89 -5.22
N ARG A 12 6.08 -9.74 -4.97
CA ARG A 12 6.69 -8.42 -4.99
C ARG A 12 7.85 -8.19 -4.00
N TYR A 13 7.82 -8.76 -2.79
CA TYR A 13 8.82 -8.49 -1.73
C TYR A 13 9.69 -9.72 -1.43
N LEU A 14 10.90 -9.48 -0.90
CA LEU A 14 11.74 -10.53 -0.34
C LEU A 14 11.23 -10.88 1.07
N SER A 15 11.14 -12.17 1.36
CA SER A 15 10.89 -12.73 2.70
C SER A 15 12.16 -12.71 3.54
N PHE A 16 12.02 -12.96 4.85
CA PHE A 16 13.17 -13.12 5.74
C PHE A 16 14.06 -14.30 5.31
N VAL A 17 13.45 -15.44 4.95
CA VAL A 17 14.18 -16.64 4.48
C VAL A 17 15.01 -16.33 3.24
N GLU A 18 14.45 -15.60 2.28
CA GLU A 18 15.21 -15.18 1.09
C GLU A 18 16.36 -14.24 1.44
N ARG A 19 16.22 -13.38 2.47
CA ARG A 19 17.32 -12.54 2.94
C ARG A 19 18.42 -13.34 3.61
N GLU A 20 18.08 -14.35 4.41
CA GLU A 20 19.05 -15.27 5.00
C GLU A 20 19.84 -16.01 3.91
N GLU A 21 19.17 -16.52 2.88
CA GLU A 21 19.84 -17.19 1.76
C GLU A 21 20.72 -16.22 0.95
N ILE A 22 20.28 -14.97 0.74
CA ILE A 22 21.13 -13.92 0.16
C ILE A 22 22.39 -13.73 1.01
N ALA A 23 22.27 -13.71 2.35
CA ALA A 23 23.42 -13.53 3.23
C ALA A 23 24.42 -14.68 3.12
N ILE A 24 23.95 -15.93 3.12
CA ILE A 24 24.79 -17.13 2.96
C ILE A 24 25.51 -17.11 1.62
N LEU A 25 24.79 -16.90 0.53
CA LEU A 25 25.37 -16.92 -0.82
C LEU A 25 26.32 -15.73 -1.04
N HIS A 26 26.00 -14.56 -0.50
CA HIS A 26 26.88 -13.40 -0.56
C HIS A 26 28.18 -13.63 0.23
N ALA A 27 28.11 -14.27 1.40
CA ALA A 27 29.29 -14.65 2.18
C ALA A 27 30.16 -15.70 1.46
N LYS A 28 29.55 -16.56 0.63
CA LYS A 28 30.26 -17.46 -0.31
C LYS A 28 30.80 -16.74 -1.56
N HIS A 29 30.76 -15.40 -1.61
CA HIS A 29 31.18 -14.58 -2.76
C HIS A 29 30.45 -14.90 -4.08
N CYS A 30 29.23 -15.44 -4.01
CA CYS A 30 28.43 -15.66 -5.20
C CYS A 30 27.99 -14.33 -5.81
N GLY A 31 28.12 -14.19 -7.14
CA GLY A 31 27.68 -12.99 -7.85
C GLY A 31 26.16 -12.82 -7.82
N VAL A 32 25.69 -11.56 -7.95
CA VAL A 32 24.26 -11.19 -7.92
C VAL A 32 23.39 -12.04 -8.85
N ARG A 33 23.87 -12.35 -10.06
CA ARG A 33 23.12 -13.18 -11.03
C ARG A 33 22.99 -14.64 -10.60
N ALA A 34 23.98 -15.19 -9.91
CA ALA A 34 23.93 -16.55 -9.38
C ALA A 34 22.91 -16.64 -8.23
N ILE A 35 22.98 -15.69 -7.28
CA ILE A 35 22.02 -15.58 -6.17
C ILE A 35 20.59 -15.46 -6.69
N ALA A 36 20.39 -14.62 -7.71
CA ALA A 36 19.08 -14.42 -8.32
C ALA A 36 18.50 -15.69 -8.96
N ARG A 37 19.34 -16.50 -9.63
CA ARG A 37 18.94 -17.77 -10.23
C ARG A 37 18.56 -18.80 -9.15
N GLU A 38 19.34 -18.88 -8.08
CA GLU A 38 19.06 -19.77 -6.95
C GLU A 38 17.70 -19.47 -6.31
N LEU A 39 17.47 -18.18 -6.02
CA LEU A 39 16.23 -17.71 -5.39
C LEU A 39 15.05 -17.55 -6.35
N ARG A 40 15.24 -17.82 -7.64
CA ARG A 40 14.25 -17.57 -8.71
C ARG A 40 13.70 -16.14 -8.67
N ARG A 41 14.58 -15.16 -8.38
CA ARG A 41 14.26 -13.73 -8.33
C ARG A 41 14.96 -12.98 -9.46
N SER A 42 14.48 -11.77 -9.73
CA SER A 42 15.16 -10.91 -10.70
C SER A 42 16.54 -10.49 -10.15
N PRO A 43 17.61 -10.47 -10.97
CA PRO A 43 18.93 -9.95 -10.55
C PRO A 43 18.86 -8.52 -10.02
N SER A 44 17.93 -7.72 -10.56
CA SER A 44 17.70 -6.36 -10.13
C SER A 44 17.14 -6.26 -8.70
N THR A 45 16.38 -7.25 -8.24
CA THR A 45 15.89 -7.34 -6.86
C THR A 45 17.06 -7.57 -5.91
N ILE A 46 17.91 -8.55 -6.20
CA ILE A 46 19.07 -8.90 -5.39
C ILE A 46 20.08 -7.74 -5.34
N SER A 47 20.41 -7.14 -6.48
CA SER A 47 21.32 -5.99 -6.54
C SER A 47 20.81 -4.82 -5.68
N ARG A 48 19.51 -4.52 -5.76
CA ARG A 48 18.90 -3.45 -4.99
C ARG A 48 18.81 -3.75 -3.50
N GLU A 49 18.66 -5.01 -3.11
CA GLU A 49 18.68 -5.43 -1.71
C GLU A 49 20.07 -5.27 -1.11
N LEU A 50 21.09 -5.82 -1.77
CA LEU A 50 22.49 -5.73 -1.32
C LEU A 50 22.97 -4.28 -1.26
N ARG A 51 22.73 -3.48 -2.31
CA ARG A 51 23.14 -2.07 -2.34
C ARG A 51 22.53 -1.24 -1.22
N ARG A 52 21.30 -1.55 -0.80
CA ARG A 52 20.60 -0.77 0.22
C ARG A 52 20.95 -1.18 1.65
N ASN A 53 21.37 -2.42 1.86
CA ASN A 53 21.50 -2.99 3.22
C ASN A 53 22.90 -3.54 3.53
N ALA A 54 23.83 -3.63 2.57
CA ALA A 54 25.23 -3.93 2.87
C ALA A 54 25.90 -2.70 3.49
N SER A 55 26.52 -2.86 4.67
CA SER A 55 27.25 -1.79 5.34
C SER A 55 28.48 -1.41 4.53
N THR A 56 28.70 -0.11 4.31
CA THR A 56 29.96 0.43 3.75
C THR A 56 30.85 1.05 4.83
N ARG A 57 30.43 0.99 6.11
CA ARG A 57 31.04 1.77 7.21
C ARG A 57 32.24 1.06 7.83
N SER A 58 32.27 -0.27 7.76
CA SER A 58 33.45 -1.10 7.93
C SER A 58 34.10 -1.25 6.56
N ASN A 59 35.43 -1.38 6.49
CA ASN A 59 36.19 -1.65 5.25
C ASN A 59 35.85 -3.02 4.60
N GLU A 60 34.74 -3.62 5.00
CA GLU A 60 34.19 -4.91 4.60
C GLU A 60 32.67 -4.75 4.41
N LEU A 61 32.18 -5.14 3.22
CA LEU A 61 30.76 -5.10 2.82
C LEU A 61 29.98 -6.23 3.47
N THR A 62 29.73 -6.14 4.77
CA THR A 62 28.96 -7.17 5.50
C THR A 62 27.46 -6.95 5.28
N TYR A 63 26.80 -7.89 4.59
CA TYR A 63 25.34 -7.97 4.51
C TYR A 63 24.81 -8.84 5.64
N ARG A 64 23.84 -8.33 6.41
CA ARG A 64 23.13 -9.08 7.46
C ARG A 64 21.63 -9.08 7.17
N ALA A 65 21.02 -10.27 7.14
CA ALA A 65 19.60 -10.41 6.81
C ALA A 65 18.69 -9.81 7.88
N THR A 66 19.04 -9.91 9.16
CA THR A 66 18.27 -9.34 10.29
C THR A 66 18.18 -7.82 10.24
N THR A 67 19.28 -7.13 9.91
CA THR A 67 19.28 -5.68 9.74
C THR A 67 18.49 -5.26 8.49
N ALA A 68 18.67 -5.99 7.38
CA ALA A 68 17.93 -5.76 6.14
C ALA A 68 16.41 -5.95 6.34
N GLN A 69 16.00 -6.96 7.12
CA GLN A 69 14.62 -7.21 7.51
C GLN A 69 14.07 -6.07 8.35
N TRP A 70 14.79 -5.65 9.41
CA TRP A 70 14.38 -4.51 10.24
C TRP A 70 14.20 -3.22 9.42
N HIS A 71 15.12 -2.94 8.48
CA HIS A 71 14.99 -1.80 7.57
C HIS A 71 13.79 -1.94 6.62
N ALA A 72 13.47 -3.16 6.16
CA ALA A 72 12.31 -3.42 5.32
C ALA A 72 11.00 -3.18 6.11
N GLU A 73 10.90 -3.74 7.32
CA GLU A 73 9.74 -3.56 8.21
C GLU A 73 9.55 -2.10 8.61
N ARG A 74 10.63 -1.39 8.93
CA ARG A 74 10.56 0.05 9.26
C ARG A 74 10.09 0.90 8.08
N ARG A 75 10.46 0.55 6.85
CA ARG A 75 9.98 1.23 5.63
C ARG A 75 8.55 0.83 5.26
N ALA A 76 8.15 -0.39 5.58
CA ALA A 76 6.79 -0.88 5.38
C ALA A 76 5.82 -0.28 6.41
N SER A 77 6.31 -0.06 7.63
CA SER A 77 5.58 0.67 8.66
C SER A 77 5.31 2.08 8.14
N ARG A 78 4.02 2.44 8.04
CA ARG A 78 3.55 3.79 7.75
C ARG A 78 3.18 4.41 9.09
N PRO A 79 4.09 5.14 9.76
CA PRO A 79 3.92 5.53 11.16
C PRO A 79 2.93 6.70 11.37
N LYS A 80 1.92 6.85 10.51
CA LYS A 80 0.83 7.80 10.72
C LYS A 80 -0.47 7.01 10.74
N VAL A 81 -1.20 7.10 11.86
CA VAL A 81 -2.58 6.61 11.94
C VAL A 81 -3.34 7.25 10.76
N SER A 82 -3.93 6.42 9.90
CA SER A 82 -4.68 6.95 8.76
C SER A 82 -5.83 7.83 9.26
N LYS A 83 -6.20 8.86 8.50
CA LYS A 83 -7.27 9.78 8.91
C LYS A 83 -8.62 9.06 9.11
N LEU A 84 -8.88 8.00 8.34
CA LEU A 84 -10.06 7.13 8.50
C LEU A 84 -10.01 6.24 9.75
N ALA A 85 -8.82 5.88 10.22
CA ALA A 85 -8.68 5.14 11.48
C ALA A 85 -8.81 6.05 12.71
N ALA A 86 -8.49 7.34 12.58
CA ALA A 86 -8.58 8.30 13.67
C ALA A 86 -9.95 9.01 13.77
N ASN A 87 -10.71 9.09 12.67
CA ASN A 87 -11.99 9.78 12.61
C ASN A 87 -13.10 8.79 12.20
N ASP A 88 -13.88 8.35 13.17
CA ASP A 88 -14.97 7.39 12.99
C ASP A 88 -16.09 7.92 12.10
N GLN A 89 -16.46 9.20 12.26
CA GLN A 89 -17.49 9.87 11.46
C GLN A 89 -17.09 9.95 9.98
N LEU A 90 -15.84 10.31 9.69
CA LEU A 90 -15.32 10.32 8.33
C LEU A 90 -15.30 8.90 7.72
N ARG A 91 -14.94 7.90 8.52
CA ARG A 91 -14.91 6.50 8.07
C ARG A 91 -16.29 5.99 7.69
N GLU A 92 -17.28 6.20 8.55
CA GLU A 92 -18.68 5.81 8.31
C GLU A 92 -19.21 6.48 7.04
N TYR A 93 -19.02 7.79 6.91
CA TYR A 93 -19.40 8.54 5.72
C TYR A 93 -18.77 8.00 4.43
N VAL A 94 -17.48 7.64 4.45
CA VAL A 94 -16.80 7.05 3.29
C VAL A 94 -17.37 5.65 3.00
N GLN A 95 -17.58 4.83 4.03
CA GLN A 95 -18.10 3.46 3.89
C GLN A 95 -19.51 3.43 3.31
N ASP A 96 -20.44 4.26 3.80
CA ASP A 96 -21.82 4.33 3.32
C ASP A 96 -21.88 4.69 1.84
N ARG A 97 -21.00 5.58 1.40
CA ARG A 97 -20.94 6.07 0.02
C ARG A 97 -20.32 5.08 -0.94
N LEU A 98 -19.27 4.38 -0.49
CA LEU A 98 -18.70 3.26 -1.24
C LEU A 98 -19.69 2.09 -1.34
N ALA A 99 -20.48 1.85 -0.29
CA ALA A 99 -21.53 0.83 -0.26
C ALA A 99 -22.79 1.24 -1.06
N GLY A 100 -22.97 2.53 -1.34
CA GLY A 100 -24.19 3.05 -1.98
C GLY A 100 -25.42 3.00 -1.06
N ALA A 101 -25.20 3.00 0.26
CA ALA A 101 -26.20 2.85 1.31
C ALA A 101 -26.74 4.19 1.85
N ILE A 102 -26.44 5.31 1.18
CA ILE A 102 -26.89 6.63 1.62
C ILE A 102 -28.42 6.70 1.54
N ALA A 103 -29.08 6.83 2.67
CA ALA A 103 -30.52 7.10 2.74
C ALA A 103 -30.77 8.57 3.09
N ARG A 104 -31.81 9.16 2.50
CA ARG A 104 -32.41 10.40 3.00
C ARG A 104 -32.99 10.13 4.40
N PRO A 105 -33.24 11.17 5.21
CA PRO A 105 -33.98 11.04 6.48
C PRO A 105 -35.31 10.29 6.33
N ASP A 106 -35.91 10.35 5.15
CA ASP A 106 -37.16 9.66 4.79
C ASP A 106 -36.98 8.17 4.42
N GLY A 107 -35.77 7.62 4.55
CA GLY A 107 -35.44 6.22 4.23
C GLY A 107 -35.20 5.93 2.74
N GLU A 108 -35.40 6.92 1.86
CA GLU A 108 -35.13 6.76 0.42
C GLU A 108 -33.63 6.69 0.13
N LEU A 109 -33.19 5.62 -0.54
CA LEU A 109 -31.81 5.49 -1.00
C LEU A 109 -31.48 6.59 -2.04
N VAL A 110 -30.53 7.47 -1.70
CA VAL A 110 -30.00 8.49 -2.60
C VAL A 110 -29.23 7.78 -3.70
N ALA A 111 -29.66 7.96 -4.94
CA ALA A 111 -28.91 7.49 -6.10
C ALA A 111 -27.55 8.19 -6.14
N GLY A 112 -26.48 7.41 -6.36
CA GLY A 112 -25.15 7.97 -6.63
C GLY A 112 -25.16 8.94 -7.82
N PRO A 113 -24.18 9.86 -7.89
CA PRO A 113 -24.09 10.88 -8.93
C PRO A 113 -24.10 10.26 -10.33
N ASP A 114 -24.72 10.95 -11.29
CA ASP A 114 -24.73 10.48 -12.67
C ASP A 114 -23.32 10.59 -13.26
N VAL A 115 -22.78 9.46 -13.71
CA VAL A 115 -21.43 9.37 -14.27
C VAL A 115 -21.53 8.91 -15.70
N ARG A 116 -21.03 9.74 -16.62
CA ARG A 116 -20.98 9.41 -18.05
C ARG A 116 -20.14 8.15 -18.23
N PHE A 117 -20.69 7.13 -18.90
CA PHE A 117 -19.96 5.90 -19.20
C PHE A 117 -18.91 6.14 -20.30
N ILE A 118 -17.62 6.04 -19.97
CA ILE A 118 -16.48 6.31 -20.89
C ILE A 118 -15.89 4.99 -21.45
N GLY A 119 -16.64 3.89 -21.43
CA GLY A 119 -16.24 2.63 -22.09
C GLY A 119 -15.40 1.65 -21.25
N ARG A 120 -15.13 0.47 -21.84
CA ARG A 120 -14.41 -0.63 -21.20
C ARG A 120 -12.90 -0.62 -21.55
N ARG A 121 -12.12 0.03 -20.68
CA ARG A 121 -10.70 -0.25 -20.32
C ARG A 121 -9.66 -0.15 -21.46
N HIS A 122 -9.05 1.03 -21.62
CA HIS A 122 -7.61 1.25 -21.89
C HIS A 122 -7.30 2.73 -21.58
N GLY A 123 -7.10 3.07 -20.30
CA GLY A 123 -6.86 4.45 -19.87
C GLY A 123 -6.62 4.59 -18.37
N ARG A 124 -6.20 5.79 -17.93
CA ARG A 124 -6.06 6.12 -16.49
C ARG A 124 -7.38 5.84 -15.77
N ARG A 125 -7.30 5.47 -14.48
CA ARG A 125 -8.49 5.18 -13.66
C ARG A 125 -9.42 6.40 -13.74
N ALA A 126 -10.65 6.17 -14.18
CA ALA A 126 -11.70 7.17 -14.28
C ALA A 126 -12.94 6.62 -13.57
N ASP A 127 -13.76 7.52 -13.04
CA ASP A 127 -14.98 7.17 -12.33
C ASP A 127 -15.87 6.22 -13.16
N ARG A 128 -16.28 5.12 -12.54
CA ARG A 128 -17.28 4.20 -13.10
C ARG A 128 -18.44 4.11 -12.14
N ARG A 129 -19.66 4.18 -12.69
CA ARG A 129 -20.87 3.84 -11.96
C ARG A 129 -20.88 2.34 -11.67
N TRP A 130 -20.44 1.95 -10.48
CA TRP A 130 -20.74 0.64 -9.93
C TRP A 130 -22.02 0.80 -9.10
N ALA A 131 -23.19 0.60 -9.71
CA ALA A 131 -24.48 0.70 -9.03
C ALA A 131 -24.76 2.09 -8.38
N LYS A 132 -25.35 2.11 -7.17
CA LYS A 132 -25.68 3.32 -6.37
C LYS A 132 -24.46 3.91 -5.62
N SER A 133 -23.29 3.29 -5.75
CA SER A 133 -22.06 3.68 -5.03
C SER A 133 -21.36 4.88 -5.66
N TRP A 134 -20.65 5.63 -4.82
CA TRP A 134 -19.82 6.78 -5.18
C TRP A 134 -18.37 6.36 -5.37
N SER A 135 -17.64 7.04 -6.27
CA SER A 135 -16.20 6.84 -6.40
C SER A 135 -15.42 7.55 -5.28
N PRO A 136 -14.19 7.11 -4.95
CA PRO A 136 -13.31 7.82 -4.02
C PRO A 136 -13.08 9.30 -4.37
N GLU A 137 -12.98 9.62 -5.67
CA GLU A 137 -12.81 10.99 -6.17
C GLU A 137 -14.06 11.82 -5.87
N GLN A 138 -15.25 11.30 -6.19
CA GLN A 138 -16.53 11.95 -5.88
C GLN A 138 -16.73 12.16 -4.37
N ILE A 139 -16.38 11.16 -3.54
CA ILE A 139 -16.47 11.27 -2.08
C ILE A 139 -15.53 12.40 -1.58
N SER A 140 -14.28 12.42 -2.04
CA SER A 140 -13.32 13.47 -1.65
C SER A 140 -13.76 14.88 -2.04
N ASN A 141 -14.38 15.04 -3.22
CA ASN A 141 -14.87 16.33 -3.70
C ASN A 141 -16.15 16.78 -2.99
N ARG A 142 -16.94 15.84 -2.45
CA ARG A 142 -18.20 16.15 -1.78
C ARG A 142 -18.00 16.54 -0.30
N LEU A 143 -16.97 16.04 0.35
CA LEU A 143 -16.67 16.33 1.76
C LEU A 143 -16.58 17.83 2.08
N PRO A 144 -15.90 18.68 1.29
CA PRO A 144 -15.88 20.14 1.53
C PRO A 144 -17.25 20.82 1.36
N VAL A 145 -18.18 20.21 0.63
CA VAL A 145 -19.54 20.76 0.42
C VAL A 145 -20.46 20.41 1.58
N ASP A 146 -20.39 19.16 2.06
CA ASP A 146 -21.23 18.71 3.17
C ASP A 146 -20.68 19.18 4.53
N PHE A 147 -19.36 19.38 4.64
CA PHE A 147 -18.66 19.80 5.86
C PHE A 147 -17.72 21.00 5.60
N PRO A 148 -18.25 22.17 5.21
CA PRO A 148 -17.43 23.32 4.78
C PRO A 148 -16.55 23.92 5.88
N HIS A 149 -16.88 23.67 7.16
CA HIS A 149 -16.17 24.24 8.32
C HIS A 149 -15.40 23.19 9.12
N ASP A 150 -15.39 21.92 8.70
CA ASP A 150 -14.73 20.84 9.42
C ASP A 150 -13.61 20.22 8.58
N GLU A 151 -12.38 20.71 8.79
CA GLU A 151 -11.20 20.19 8.11
C GLU A 151 -10.88 18.73 8.49
N SER A 152 -11.40 18.22 9.62
CA SER A 152 -11.24 16.84 10.03
C SER A 152 -11.97 15.87 9.10
N MET A 153 -12.95 16.36 8.32
CA MET A 153 -13.70 15.61 7.33
C MET A 153 -13.04 15.62 5.94
N CYS A 154 -12.06 16.49 5.69
CA CYS A 154 -11.37 16.52 4.39
C CYS A 154 -10.36 15.36 4.22
N ILE A 155 -10.49 14.55 3.18
CA ILE A 155 -9.51 13.49 2.85
C ILE A 155 -9.27 13.42 1.34
N SER A 156 -8.04 13.13 0.93
CA SER A 156 -7.74 12.88 -0.49
C SER A 156 -8.31 11.54 -0.94
N HIS A 157 -8.76 11.44 -2.19
CA HIS A 157 -9.24 10.19 -2.76
C HIS A 157 -8.17 9.07 -2.76
N GLU A 158 -6.88 9.41 -2.84
CA GLU A 158 -5.79 8.44 -2.68
C GLU A 158 -5.76 7.79 -1.29
N ALA A 159 -6.13 8.55 -0.24
CA ALA A 159 -6.19 8.04 1.12
C ALA A 159 -7.45 7.22 1.40
N VAL A 160 -8.48 7.31 0.54
CA VAL A 160 -9.65 6.41 0.55
C VAL A 160 -9.31 5.03 -0.04
N TYR A 161 -8.27 4.92 -0.88
CA TYR A 161 -7.80 3.64 -1.44
C TYR A 161 -6.86 2.84 -0.52
N GLN A 162 -6.42 3.40 0.62
CA GLN A 162 -5.47 2.76 1.54
C GLN A 162 -6.17 1.83 2.53
#